data_AF-A0A391PQG3-F1
#
_entry.id   AF-A0A391PQG3-F1
#
_cell.length_a   1.000
_cell.length_b   1.000
_cell.length_c   1.000
_cell.angle_alpha   90.00
_cell.angle_beta   90.00
_cell.angle_gamma   90.00
#
_symmetry.space_group_name_H-M   'P 1'
#
loop_
_entity.id
_entity.type
_entity.pdbx_description
1 polymer ?
#
loop_
_entity_poly.entity_id
_entity_poly.type
_entity_poly.pdbx_seq_one_letter_code
_entity_poly.pdbx_strand_id
1 'polypeptide(L)'
;MPSGQLLRQQFDIPELRHGEPLYQGIATIILRAAATPFTDLWSTDYPADPALHDVVRPVHDIVTSFTPDQELPTQWDRLTIAARTALAALDTEPMGEPTVDEIVADILFALKTTLLISAVGQQGFIRLISEEFARYFQGIITNGVAQGLNGLLQPGSTSVPAPRPRSYFDLATNKFVDQPSSTALSLAGFKYFANRDIPLNDSNFGIESLPKSPPAAAKQFAAQAIVNFYTDWEEHYRAALATAHDCDERDFQIDYFGDLNRMRQDYVHRGGISGQSDGCRLLKWFKTGDLMTPTPKHYCELLTAFPSDELRQKPARRTKGRERPNIRADLKLLREFERLTSGFNGSKGEALDDALQDWITKMQTKD
;
A
#
# COMPACT_ATOMS: atom_id res chain seq x y z
N MET A 1 8.21 14.77 13.33
CA MET A 1 9.67 14.65 13.61
C MET A 1 10.03 15.46 14.85
N PRO A 2 10.88 14.92 15.74
CA PRO A 2 11.45 15.68 16.87
C PRO A 2 12.35 16.80 16.36
N SER A 3 12.48 17.89 17.12
CA SER A 3 13.36 19.02 16.78
C SER A 3 14.84 18.64 16.93
N GLY A 4 15.73 19.38 16.27
CA GLY A 4 17.18 19.24 16.43
C GLY A 4 17.63 19.45 17.88
N GLN A 5 16.90 20.26 18.66
CA GLN A 5 17.13 20.43 20.09
C GLN A 5 16.87 19.15 20.90
N LEU A 6 15.84 18.38 20.54
CA LEU A 6 15.52 17.12 21.20
C LEU A 6 16.51 16.01 20.80
N LEU A 7 16.98 16.03 19.55
CA LEU A 7 18.11 15.20 19.12
C LEU A 7 19.39 15.55 19.88
N ARG A 8 19.71 16.84 20.06
CA ARG A 8 20.86 17.26 20.88
C ARG A 8 20.77 16.65 22.27
N GLN A 9 19.61 16.74 22.93
CA GLN A 9 19.43 16.17 24.27
C GLN A 9 19.59 14.64 24.31
N GLN A 10 19.22 13.93 23.24
CA GLN A 10 19.41 12.47 23.14
C GLN A 10 20.84 12.06 22.82
N PHE A 11 21.60 12.92 22.14
CA PHE A 11 22.97 12.67 21.69
C PHE A 11 24.02 13.50 22.45
N ASP A 12 23.65 14.16 23.55
CA ASP A 12 24.54 14.97 24.40
C ASP A 12 25.46 14.05 25.23
N ILE A 13 26.29 13.30 24.51
CA ILE A 13 27.39 12.51 25.04
C ILE A 13 28.60 13.44 24.98
N PRO A 14 29.24 13.79 26.12
CA PRO A 14 30.34 14.76 26.18
C PRO A 14 31.52 14.48 25.24
N GLU A 15 31.63 13.24 24.77
CA GLU A 15 32.66 12.68 23.89
C GLU A 15 32.37 12.88 22.39
N LEU A 16 31.17 13.36 22.01
CA LEU A 16 30.78 13.59 20.62
C LEU A 16 30.87 15.06 20.24
N ARG A 17 32.07 15.63 20.32
CA ARG A 17 32.30 17.02 19.91
C ARG A 17 32.31 17.13 18.38
N HIS A 18 31.62 18.16 17.88
CA HIS A 18 31.61 18.47 16.45
C HIS A 18 33.03 18.73 15.94
N GLY A 19 33.39 18.14 14.80
CA GLY A 19 34.72 18.21 14.21
C GLY A 19 35.67 17.08 14.61
N GLU A 20 35.32 16.24 15.59
CA GLU A 20 36.11 15.06 15.90
C GLU A 20 35.81 13.89 14.93
N PRO A 21 36.79 13.04 14.61
CA PRO A 21 36.60 11.91 13.68
C PRO A 21 35.46 10.97 14.08
N LEU A 22 35.26 10.77 15.39
CA LEU A 22 34.17 9.94 15.92
C LEU A 22 32.80 10.56 15.62
N TYR A 23 32.65 11.87 15.82
CA TYR A 23 31.43 12.60 15.47
C TYR A 23 31.17 12.52 13.97
N GLN A 24 32.18 12.74 13.12
CA GLN A 24 32.03 12.64 11.66
C GLN A 24 31.59 11.24 11.22
N GLY A 25 32.14 10.18 11.84
CA GLY A 25 31.73 8.80 11.59
C GLY A 25 30.26 8.55 11.94
N ILE A 26 29.83 8.95 13.14
CA ILE A 26 28.43 8.79 13.59
C ILE A 26 27.48 9.65 12.76
N ALA A 27 27.83 10.91 12.50
CA ALA A 27 27.05 11.79 11.63
C ALA A 27 26.88 11.18 10.24
N THR A 28 27.94 10.64 9.63
CA THR A 28 27.86 9.98 8.33
C THR A 28 26.86 8.80 8.34
N ILE A 29 26.86 8.00 9.41
CA ILE A 29 25.93 6.87 9.56
C ILE A 29 24.48 7.37 9.70
N ILE A 30 24.24 8.34 10.58
CA ILE A 30 22.90 8.89 10.82
C ILE A 30 22.36 9.57 9.57
N LEU A 31 23.17 10.40 8.89
CA LEU A 31 22.79 11.10 7.67
C LEU A 31 22.43 10.10 6.56
N ARG A 32 23.25 9.04 6.36
CA ARG A 32 22.91 7.98 5.39
C ARG A 32 21.63 7.25 5.77
N ALA A 33 21.45 6.88 7.03
CA ALA A 33 20.25 6.16 7.47
C ALA A 33 18.97 7.00 7.30
N ALA A 34 19.05 8.31 7.53
CA ALA A 34 17.92 9.24 7.36
C ALA A 34 17.64 9.59 5.89
N ALA A 35 18.69 9.78 5.08
CA ALA A 35 18.57 10.22 3.69
C ALA A 35 18.19 9.08 2.74
N THR A 36 18.78 7.89 2.91
CA THR A 36 18.61 6.76 1.97
C THR A 36 17.14 6.41 1.69
N PRO A 37 16.24 6.29 2.69
CA PRO A 37 14.84 5.97 2.40
C PRO A 37 14.14 7.02 1.52
N PHE A 38 14.46 8.29 1.75
CA PHE A 38 13.88 9.40 1.00
C PHE A 38 14.46 9.46 -0.41
N THR A 39 15.78 9.34 -0.57
CA THR A 39 16.42 9.35 -1.89
C THR A 39 16.05 8.12 -2.72
N ASP A 40 15.91 6.96 -2.09
CA ASP A 40 15.45 5.75 -2.75
C ASP A 40 14.01 5.93 -3.23
N LEU A 41 13.11 6.47 -2.38
CA LEU A 41 11.73 6.76 -2.78
C LEU A 41 11.69 7.78 -3.93
N TRP A 42 12.40 8.90 -3.80
CA TRP A 42 12.48 9.94 -4.83
C TRP A 42 12.99 9.41 -6.17
N SER A 43 13.95 8.47 -6.15
CA SER A 43 14.46 7.84 -7.38
C SER A 43 13.52 6.77 -7.97
N THR A 44 12.73 6.11 -7.11
CA THR A 44 11.86 4.99 -7.51
C THR A 44 10.48 5.48 -7.94
N ASP A 45 9.99 6.52 -7.28
CA ASP A 45 8.65 7.08 -7.39
C ASP A 45 8.76 8.60 -7.44
N TYR A 46 9.33 9.08 -8.55
CA TYR A 46 9.55 10.50 -8.76
C TYR A 46 8.21 11.22 -8.95
N PRO A 47 7.96 12.37 -8.30
CA PRO A 47 6.69 13.08 -8.43
C PRO A 47 6.42 13.47 -9.89
N ALA A 48 5.36 12.92 -10.47
CA ALA A 48 4.96 13.22 -11.86
C ALA A 48 4.22 14.57 -11.96
N ASP A 49 3.39 14.90 -10.97
CA ASP A 49 2.73 16.20 -10.86
C ASP A 49 3.76 17.32 -10.59
N PRO A 50 3.83 18.38 -11.43
CA PRO A 50 4.77 19.48 -11.25
C PRO A 50 4.60 20.27 -9.95
N ALA A 51 3.37 20.46 -9.48
CA ALA A 51 3.08 21.14 -8.21
C ALA A 51 3.55 20.28 -7.04
N LEU A 52 3.24 18.97 -7.04
CA LEU A 52 3.76 18.04 -6.03
C LEU A 52 5.29 18.02 -6.03
N HIS A 53 5.90 17.97 -7.21
CA HIS A 53 7.35 18.06 -7.37
C HIS A 53 7.90 19.34 -6.75
N ASP A 54 7.32 20.50 -7.08
CA ASP A 54 7.80 21.79 -6.58
C ASP A 54 7.65 21.93 -5.06
N VAL A 55 6.58 21.36 -4.50
CA VAL A 55 6.34 21.31 -3.05
C VAL A 55 7.34 20.42 -2.31
N VAL A 56 7.68 19.26 -2.87
CA VAL A 56 8.55 18.27 -2.19
C VAL A 56 10.04 18.46 -2.51
N ARG A 57 10.39 19.09 -3.64
CA ARG A 57 11.79 19.35 -4.05
C ARG A 57 12.65 20.01 -2.95
N PRO A 58 12.19 21.04 -2.20
CA PRO A 58 12.99 21.64 -1.13
C PRO A 58 13.39 20.62 -0.05
N VAL A 59 12.53 19.64 0.24
CA VAL A 59 12.83 18.55 1.18
C VAL A 59 13.93 17.66 0.60
N HIS A 60 13.81 17.27 -0.68
CA HIS A 60 14.82 16.50 -1.39
C HIS A 60 16.19 17.18 -1.41
N ASP A 61 16.22 18.47 -1.75
CA ASP A 61 17.46 19.25 -1.85
C ASP A 61 18.17 19.34 -0.49
N ILE A 62 17.40 19.50 0.59
CA ILE A 62 17.97 19.49 1.95
C ILE A 62 18.52 18.12 2.30
N VAL A 63 17.76 17.04 2.06
CA VAL A 63 18.20 15.66 2.35
C VAL A 63 19.48 15.32 1.58
N THR A 64 19.60 15.74 0.33
CA THR A 64 20.79 15.49 -0.51
C THR A 64 21.97 16.40 -0.18
N SER A 65 21.73 17.56 0.42
CA SER A 65 22.77 18.48 0.90
C SER A 65 23.43 18.05 2.22
N PHE A 66 22.94 16.98 2.85
CA PHE A 66 23.43 16.50 4.13
C PHE A 66 24.92 16.14 4.08
N THR A 67 25.72 16.76 4.95
CA THR A 67 27.17 16.54 5.05
C THR A 67 27.59 16.29 6.50
N PRO A 68 28.55 15.37 6.75
CA PRO A 68 29.11 15.18 8.09
C PRO A 68 29.90 16.40 8.60
N ASP A 69 30.26 17.34 7.71
CA ASP A 69 31.03 18.54 8.05
C ASP A 69 30.20 19.64 8.73
N GLN A 70 28.88 19.51 8.73
CA GLN A 70 27.98 20.44 9.40
C GLN A 70 27.36 19.82 10.65
N GLU A 71 26.98 20.65 11.61
CA GLU A 71 26.23 20.19 12.78
C GLU A 71 24.92 19.51 12.37
N LEU A 72 24.75 18.26 12.78
CA LEU A 72 23.58 17.44 12.49
C LEU A 72 22.27 18.10 12.98
N PRO A 73 22.21 18.71 14.19
CA PRO A 73 21.01 19.40 14.65
C PRO A 73 20.55 20.52 13.71
N THR A 74 21.47 21.32 13.20
CA THR A 74 21.16 22.44 12.28
C THR A 74 20.62 21.92 10.95
N GLN A 75 21.21 20.85 10.42
CA GLN A 75 20.73 20.19 9.20
C GLN A 75 19.33 19.58 9.40
N TRP A 76 19.10 18.97 10.57
CA TRP A 76 17.82 18.38 10.94
C TRP A 76 16.71 19.41 11.14
N ASP A 77 17.01 20.56 11.73
CA ASP A 77 16.06 21.66 11.88
C ASP A 77 15.62 22.21 10.52
N ARG A 78 16.56 22.38 9.58
CA ARG A 78 16.23 22.79 8.19
C ARG A 78 15.32 21.77 7.52
N LEU A 79 15.63 20.48 7.65
CA LEU A 79 14.79 19.40 7.12
C LEU A 79 13.39 19.43 7.72
N THR A 80 13.28 19.60 9.03
CA THR A 80 11.99 19.64 9.75
C THR A 80 11.14 20.83 9.30
N ILE A 81 11.75 22.00 9.11
CA ILE A 81 11.05 23.20 8.62
C ILE A 81 10.57 22.98 7.18
N ALA A 82 11.43 22.48 6.30
CA ALA A 82 11.06 22.23 4.91
C ALA A 82 9.96 21.17 4.79
N ALA A 83 10.05 20.07 5.54
CA ALA A 83 9.03 19.04 5.55
C ALA A 83 7.67 19.55 6.04
N ARG A 84 7.65 20.41 7.08
CA ARG A 84 6.40 21.05 7.55
C ARG A 84 5.83 22.04 6.54
N THR A 85 6.71 22.79 5.88
CA THR A 85 6.31 23.76 4.85
C THR A 85 5.70 23.03 3.66
N ALA A 86 6.36 21.96 3.20
CA ALA A 86 5.84 21.11 2.13
C ALA A 86 4.48 20.51 2.51
N LEU A 87 4.34 19.97 3.73
CA LEU A 87 3.07 19.41 4.20
C LEU A 87 1.95 20.47 4.23
N ALA A 88 2.23 21.69 4.71
CA ALA A 88 1.25 22.76 4.70
C ALA A 88 0.88 23.23 3.29
N ALA A 89 1.82 23.18 2.34
CA ALA A 89 1.57 23.47 0.93
C ALA A 89 0.68 22.39 0.29
N LEU A 90 0.90 21.11 0.60
CA LEU A 90 0.03 20.01 0.13
C LEU A 90 -1.43 20.18 0.57
N ASP A 91 -1.68 20.79 1.73
CA ASP A 91 -3.03 21.03 2.23
C ASP A 91 -3.73 22.24 1.57
N THR A 92 -2.98 23.13 0.91
CA THR A 92 -3.49 24.44 0.47
C THR A 92 -3.36 24.70 -1.03
N GLU A 93 -2.37 24.09 -1.68
CA GLU A 93 -2.16 24.24 -3.11
C GLU A 93 -3.05 23.25 -3.87
N PRO A 94 -3.78 23.70 -4.90
CA PRO A 94 -4.56 22.80 -5.74
C PRO A 94 -3.60 21.91 -6.53
N MET A 95 -3.49 20.65 -6.11
CA MET A 95 -2.82 19.62 -6.89
C MET A 95 -3.61 19.35 -8.17
N GLY A 96 -2.94 18.89 -9.23
CA GLY A 96 -3.63 18.41 -10.43
C GLY A 96 -4.62 17.31 -10.07
N GLU A 97 -5.67 17.16 -10.88
CA GLU A 97 -6.49 15.95 -10.79
C GLU A 97 -5.59 14.74 -11.11
N PRO A 98 -5.64 13.67 -10.31
CA PRO A 98 -4.77 12.52 -10.52
C PRO A 98 -5.08 11.89 -11.87
N THR A 99 -4.02 11.63 -12.63
CA THR A 99 -4.12 10.97 -13.92
C THR A 99 -4.52 9.51 -13.77
N VAL A 100 -5.05 8.91 -14.84
CA VAL A 100 -5.38 7.47 -14.87
C VAL A 100 -4.17 6.61 -14.46
N ASP A 101 -2.97 6.95 -14.94
CA ASP A 101 -1.76 6.20 -14.62
C ASP A 101 -1.38 6.30 -13.15
N GLU A 102 -1.50 7.48 -12.54
CA GLU A 102 -1.27 7.68 -11.10
C GLU A 102 -2.28 6.90 -10.26
N ILE A 103 -3.57 6.94 -10.63
CA ILE A 103 -4.61 6.17 -9.92
C ILE A 103 -4.34 4.67 -10.04
N VAL A 104 -4.00 4.16 -11.23
CA VAL A 104 -3.69 2.73 -11.43
C VAL A 104 -2.44 2.31 -10.66
N ALA A 105 -1.41 3.16 -10.61
CA ALA A 105 -0.21 2.92 -9.81
C ALA A 105 -0.54 2.86 -8.31
N ASP A 106 -1.37 3.78 -7.82
CA ASP A 106 -1.79 3.82 -6.42
C ASP A 106 -2.64 2.61 -6.02
N ILE A 107 -3.59 2.18 -6.87
CA ILE A 107 -4.35 0.94 -6.65
C ILE A 107 -3.40 -0.27 -6.50
N LEU A 108 -2.43 -0.41 -7.41
CA LEU A 108 -1.47 -1.51 -7.36
C LEU A 108 -0.59 -1.42 -6.11
N PHE A 109 -0.18 -0.22 -5.73
CA PHE A 109 0.60 0.02 -4.52
C PHE A 109 -0.19 -0.34 -3.25
N ALA A 110 -1.45 0.07 -3.15
CA ALA A 110 -2.37 -0.27 -2.07
C ALA A 110 -2.59 -1.79 -1.98
N LEU A 111 -2.76 -2.47 -3.11
CA LEU A 111 -2.85 -3.93 -3.16
C LEU A 111 -1.58 -4.59 -2.62
N LYS A 112 -0.42 -4.25 -3.18
CA LYS A 112 0.87 -4.82 -2.77
C LYS A 112 1.11 -4.62 -1.27
N THR A 113 0.83 -3.42 -0.77
CA THR A 113 0.95 -3.09 0.65
C THR A 113 0.03 -3.95 1.51
N THR A 114 -1.25 -4.02 1.14
CA THR A 114 -2.26 -4.78 1.88
C THR A 114 -1.90 -6.27 1.96
N LEU A 115 -1.47 -6.86 0.83
CA LEU A 115 -1.03 -8.25 0.79
C LEU A 115 0.23 -8.47 1.59
N LEU A 116 1.17 -7.52 1.56
CA LEU A 116 2.38 -7.61 2.34
C LEU A 116 2.08 -7.54 3.85
N ILE A 117 1.22 -6.63 4.31
CA ILE A 117 0.78 -6.59 5.70
C ILE A 117 0.15 -7.93 6.10
N SER A 118 -0.68 -8.52 5.24
CA SER A 118 -1.31 -9.81 5.54
C SER A 118 -0.35 -10.99 5.48
N ALA A 119 0.60 -11.01 4.55
CA ALA A 119 1.63 -12.04 4.45
C ALA A 119 2.65 -11.95 5.60
N VAL A 120 2.99 -10.74 6.00
CA VAL A 120 4.00 -10.47 7.02
C VAL A 120 3.39 -10.48 8.42
N GLY A 121 2.12 -10.12 8.59
CA GLY A 121 1.35 -10.36 9.81
C GLY A 121 1.30 -11.86 10.18
N GLN A 122 1.40 -12.74 9.17
CA GLN A 122 1.59 -14.18 9.39
C GLN A 122 3.03 -14.58 9.76
N GLN A 123 4.05 -13.77 9.45
CA GLN A 123 5.48 -14.12 9.59
C GLN A 123 6.24 -13.32 10.68
N GLY A 124 5.65 -12.27 11.24
CA GLY A 124 6.28 -11.38 12.21
C GLY A 124 6.94 -10.17 11.52
N PHE A 125 6.21 -9.06 11.46
CA PHE A 125 6.56 -7.85 10.72
C PHE A 125 7.85 -7.14 11.11
N ILE A 126 8.06 -7.00 12.42
CA ILE A 126 9.26 -6.34 12.96
C ILE A 126 10.52 -7.15 12.63
N ARG A 127 10.39 -8.47 12.50
CA ARG A 127 11.53 -9.36 12.25
C ARG A 127 12.17 -9.11 10.88
N LEU A 128 11.39 -9.07 9.81
CA LEU A 128 11.92 -8.91 8.45
C LEU A 128 12.59 -7.55 8.25
N ILE A 129 12.02 -6.49 8.83
CA ILE A 129 12.60 -5.14 8.80
C ILE A 129 13.89 -5.11 9.62
N SER A 130 13.86 -5.60 10.86
CA SER A 130 15.04 -5.61 11.74
C SER A 130 16.18 -6.44 11.16
N GLU A 131 15.92 -7.55 10.46
CA GLU A 131 16.96 -8.38 9.83
C GLU A 131 17.60 -7.70 8.60
N GLU A 132 16.82 -7.05 7.74
CA GLU A 132 17.35 -6.26 6.60
C GLU A 132 18.16 -5.06 7.10
N PHE A 133 17.64 -4.35 8.10
CA PHE A 133 18.33 -3.23 8.72
C PHE A 133 19.58 -3.66 9.48
N ALA A 134 19.53 -4.74 10.27
CA ALA A 134 20.70 -5.26 10.97
C ALA A 134 21.80 -5.64 9.97
N ARG A 135 21.45 -6.29 8.85
CA ARG A 135 22.41 -6.62 7.79
C ARG A 135 23.00 -5.38 7.13
N TYR A 136 22.17 -4.39 6.82
CA TYR A 136 22.60 -3.12 6.25
C TYR A 136 23.51 -2.33 7.21
N PHE A 137 23.10 -2.17 8.47
CA PHE A 137 23.88 -1.47 9.50
C PHE A 137 25.16 -2.22 9.85
N GLN A 138 25.12 -3.54 9.97
CA GLN A 138 26.32 -4.35 10.16
C GLN A 138 27.26 -4.20 8.96
N GLY A 139 26.73 -4.13 7.73
CA GLY A 139 27.49 -3.80 6.53
C GLY A 139 28.14 -2.41 6.58
N ILE A 140 27.43 -1.39 7.06
CA ILE A 140 27.98 -0.03 7.22
C ILE A 140 29.02 0.03 8.32
N ILE A 141 28.76 -0.56 9.50
CA ILE A 141 29.68 -0.55 10.64
C ILE A 141 30.95 -1.31 10.28
N THR A 142 30.82 -2.51 9.71
CA THR A 142 31.99 -3.33 9.35
C THR A 142 32.84 -2.64 8.29
N ASN A 143 32.23 -2.05 7.26
CA ASN A 143 32.97 -1.34 6.21
C ASN A 143 33.49 0.02 6.68
N GLY A 144 32.76 0.75 7.52
CA GLY A 144 33.18 2.04 8.08
C GLY A 144 34.33 1.91 9.07
N VAL A 145 34.31 0.89 9.93
CA VAL A 145 35.42 0.56 10.85
C VAL A 145 36.62 0.03 10.07
N ALA A 146 36.42 -0.84 9.08
CA ALA A 146 37.49 -1.31 8.22
C ALA A 146 38.12 -0.18 7.39
N GLN A 147 37.34 0.79 6.90
CA GLN A 147 37.83 1.97 6.20
C GLN A 147 38.55 2.95 7.13
N GLY A 148 38.07 3.15 8.35
CA GLY A 148 38.75 3.98 9.36
C GLY A 148 40.10 3.40 9.80
N LEU A 149 40.18 2.09 9.96
CA LEU A 149 41.44 1.39 10.31
C LEU A 149 42.39 1.27 9.11
N ASN A 150 41.90 0.94 7.91
CA ASN A 150 42.74 0.82 6.71
C ASN A 150 43.18 2.18 6.16
N GLY A 151 42.36 3.23 6.27
CA GLY A 151 42.72 4.60 5.86
C GLY A 151 43.85 5.21 6.70
N LEU A 152 44.02 4.75 7.95
CA LEU A 152 45.17 5.11 8.79
C LEU A 152 46.45 4.35 8.41
N LEU A 153 46.35 3.19 7.76
CA LEU A 153 47.49 2.30 7.47
C LEU A 153 47.92 2.30 5.99
N GLN A 154 47.04 2.65 5.05
CA GLN A 154 47.33 2.65 3.61
C GLN A 154 46.61 3.81 2.89
N PRO A 155 47.31 4.93 2.62
CA PRO A 155 46.79 5.99 1.76
C PRO A 155 46.74 5.45 0.32
N GLY A 156 45.54 5.12 -0.18
CA GLY A 156 45.33 4.72 -1.58
C GLY A 156 44.44 3.49 -1.83
N SER A 157 43.87 2.86 -0.79
CA SER A 157 42.97 1.71 -1.00
C SER A 157 41.65 2.14 -1.64
N THR A 158 41.28 1.51 -2.76
CA THR A 158 40.00 1.70 -3.43
C THR A 158 38.84 1.31 -2.52
N SER A 159 37.88 2.22 -2.35
CA SER A 159 36.69 2.01 -1.51
C SER A 159 35.87 0.84 -2.03
N VAL A 160 35.75 -0.23 -1.23
CA VAL A 160 34.70 -1.24 -1.45
C VAL A 160 33.35 -0.54 -1.28
N PRO A 161 32.43 -0.61 -2.25
CA PRO A 161 31.11 0.00 -2.13
C PRO A 161 30.41 -0.58 -0.91
N ALA A 162 29.91 0.29 -0.02
CA ALA A 162 29.09 -0.18 1.09
C ALA A 162 27.89 -0.96 0.54
N PRO A 163 27.50 -2.09 1.15
CA PRO A 163 26.33 -2.83 0.75
C PRO A 163 25.13 -1.88 0.85
N ARG A 164 24.47 -1.66 -0.28
CA ARG A 164 23.22 -0.91 -0.32
C ARG A 164 22.12 -1.78 0.30
N PRO A 165 21.14 -1.19 1.00
CA PRO A 165 19.99 -1.97 1.42
C PRO A 165 19.30 -2.45 0.15
N ARG A 166 18.81 -3.69 0.15
CA ARG A 166 18.04 -4.15 -1.01
C ARG A 166 16.75 -3.35 -1.07
N SER A 167 16.49 -2.76 -2.22
CA SER A 167 15.43 -1.75 -2.36
C SER A 167 14.03 -2.35 -2.39
N TYR A 168 13.88 -3.68 -2.54
CA TYR A 168 12.57 -4.31 -2.69
C TYR A 168 12.45 -5.62 -1.89
N PHE A 169 11.22 -5.94 -1.46
CA PHE A 169 10.83 -7.24 -0.92
C PHE A 169 9.92 -7.96 -1.91
N ASP A 170 10.33 -9.15 -2.37
CA ASP A 170 9.57 -9.96 -3.31
C ASP A 170 8.69 -10.98 -2.58
N LEU A 171 7.37 -10.80 -2.73
CA LEU A 171 6.34 -11.66 -2.13
C LEU A 171 6.38 -13.09 -2.68
N ALA A 172 6.85 -13.29 -3.91
CA ALA A 172 6.89 -14.62 -4.53
C ALA A 172 7.98 -15.50 -3.94
N THR A 173 9.17 -14.94 -3.75
CA THR A 173 10.32 -15.67 -3.20
C THR A 173 10.47 -15.52 -1.70
N ASN A 174 9.72 -14.60 -1.08
CA ASN A 174 9.85 -14.20 0.31
C ASN A 174 11.27 -13.73 0.65
N LYS A 175 11.90 -12.99 -0.28
CA LYS A 175 13.28 -12.52 -0.19
C LYS A 175 13.39 -11.06 -0.59
N PHE A 176 14.37 -10.37 -0.02
CA PHE A 176 14.76 -9.05 -0.49
C PHE A 176 15.52 -9.16 -1.82
N VAL A 177 15.18 -8.30 -2.78
CA VAL A 177 15.73 -8.25 -4.14
C VAL A 177 16.13 -6.81 -4.52
N ASP A 178 17.04 -6.68 -5.48
CA ASP A 178 17.57 -5.37 -5.91
C ASP A 178 16.73 -4.72 -7.02
N GLN A 179 15.87 -5.48 -7.68
CA GLN A 179 15.12 -5.03 -8.85
C GLN A 179 13.61 -5.05 -8.59
N PRO A 180 12.84 -4.07 -9.12
CA PRO A 180 11.39 -4.11 -9.05
C PRO A 180 10.83 -5.26 -9.89
N SER A 181 9.66 -5.76 -9.49
CA SER A 181 8.89 -6.76 -10.21
C SER A 181 7.39 -6.59 -9.91
N SER A 182 6.54 -7.35 -10.60
CA SER A 182 5.10 -7.39 -10.32
C SER A 182 4.78 -7.86 -8.90
N THR A 183 5.65 -8.67 -8.30
CA THR A 183 5.49 -9.24 -6.95
C THR A 183 6.37 -8.57 -5.90
N ALA A 184 7.22 -7.62 -6.31
CA ALA A 184 8.11 -6.88 -5.43
C ALA A 184 7.51 -5.52 -5.00
N LEU A 185 7.63 -5.21 -3.71
CA LEU A 185 7.31 -3.90 -3.12
C LEU A 185 8.61 -3.19 -2.72
N SER A 186 8.70 -1.88 -2.99
CA SER A 186 9.80 -1.06 -2.49
C SER A 186 9.86 -1.06 -0.96
N LEU A 187 11.07 -1.20 -0.41
CA LEU A 187 11.36 -1.10 1.01
C LEU A 187 11.01 0.30 1.56
N ALA A 188 11.05 1.34 0.72
CA ALA A 188 10.61 2.67 1.11
C ALA A 188 9.09 2.72 1.35
N GLY A 189 8.30 2.16 0.43
CA GLY A 189 6.86 1.97 0.61
C GLY A 189 6.54 1.08 1.82
N PHE A 190 7.36 0.05 2.05
CA PHE A 190 7.23 -0.84 3.22
C PHE A 190 7.42 -0.10 4.56
N LYS A 191 8.38 0.82 4.66
CA LYS A 191 8.67 1.60 5.87
C LYS A 191 7.53 2.56 6.27
N TYR A 192 6.82 3.11 5.29
CA TYR A 192 5.73 4.05 5.55
C TYR A 192 4.59 3.39 6.35
N PHE A 193 4.22 2.16 6.00
CA PHE A 193 3.18 1.41 6.72
C PHE A 193 3.67 0.74 8.01
N ALA A 194 4.99 0.51 8.12
CA ALA A 194 5.62 -0.12 9.28
C ALA A 194 5.55 0.67 10.58
N ASN A 195 5.63 1.99 10.47
CA ASN A 195 5.88 2.88 11.60
C ASN A 195 4.62 3.41 12.29
N ARG A 196 3.47 2.73 12.13
CA ARG A 196 2.31 2.96 13.00
C ARG A 196 2.43 2.10 14.27
N ASP A 197 2.99 2.72 15.30
CA ASP A 197 2.74 2.47 16.74
C ASP A 197 3.40 1.28 17.48
N ILE A 198 4.57 0.75 17.08
CA ILE A 198 5.25 -0.30 17.88
C ILE A 198 6.70 0.05 18.26
N PRO A 199 7.08 0.05 19.56
CA PRO A 199 8.46 0.25 20.00
C PRO A 199 9.39 -0.92 19.65
N LEU A 200 10.62 -0.60 19.22
CA LEU A 200 11.67 -1.49 18.72
C LEU A 200 12.34 -2.43 19.76
N ASN A 201 11.82 -2.58 20.97
CA ASN A 201 12.62 -3.06 22.10
C ASN A 201 12.59 -4.56 22.43
N ASP A 202 11.86 -5.41 21.69
CA ASP A 202 11.83 -6.86 21.94
C ASP A 202 12.26 -7.66 20.70
N SER A 203 13.56 -7.96 20.60
CA SER A 203 14.12 -8.76 19.51
C SER A 203 14.94 -9.94 20.05
N ASN A 204 14.28 -11.09 20.28
CA ASN A 204 14.95 -12.37 20.56
C ASN A 204 14.10 -13.57 20.11
N PHE A 205 14.01 -13.86 18.80
CA PHE A 205 13.47 -15.13 18.30
C PHE A 205 14.10 -15.55 16.96
N GLY A 206 14.70 -16.74 16.90
CA GLY A 206 15.41 -17.31 15.74
C GLY A 206 14.52 -17.76 14.57
N ILE A 207 15.11 -17.94 13.38
CA ILE A 207 14.45 -18.16 12.08
C ILE A 207 13.95 -19.60 11.90
N GLU A 208 14.42 -20.55 12.72
CA GLU A 208 14.32 -21.98 12.44
C GLU A 208 12.98 -22.66 12.84
N SER A 209 11.96 -21.90 13.24
CA SER A 209 10.71 -22.46 13.80
C SER A 209 9.40 -22.03 13.13
N LEU A 210 9.42 -21.68 11.84
CA LEU A 210 8.16 -21.37 11.14
C LEU A 210 7.33 -22.64 10.86
N PRO A 211 6.04 -22.68 11.25
CA PRO A 211 5.17 -23.80 10.93
C PRO A 211 4.92 -23.85 9.41
N LYS A 212 5.01 -25.06 8.82
CA LYS A 212 4.72 -25.31 7.40
C LYS A 212 3.24 -25.06 7.02
N SER A 213 2.37 -24.85 8.00
CA SER A 213 0.94 -24.54 7.83
C SER A 213 0.67 -23.10 8.28
N PRO A 214 -0.18 -22.33 7.56
CA PRO A 214 -0.60 -21.01 8.01
C PRO A 214 -1.22 -21.12 9.41
N PRO A 215 -0.88 -20.23 10.36
CA PRO A 215 -1.52 -20.21 11.68
C PRO A 215 -3.01 -19.90 11.56
N ALA A 216 -3.83 -20.23 12.57
CA ALA A 216 -5.28 -19.95 12.53
C ALA A 216 -5.62 -18.47 12.26
N ALA A 217 -4.72 -17.54 12.64
CA ALA A 217 -4.82 -16.11 12.35
C ALA A 217 -4.63 -15.75 10.86
N ALA A 218 -4.02 -16.63 10.06
CA ALA A 218 -3.80 -16.42 8.63
C ALA A 218 -5.10 -16.13 7.86
N LYS A 219 -6.19 -16.80 8.25
CA LYS A 219 -7.53 -16.53 7.71
C LYS A 219 -7.98 -15.10 8.00
N GLN A 220 -7.74 -14.59 9.21
CA GLN A 220 -8.16 -13.25 9.62
C GLN A 220 -7.39 -12.17 8.85
N PHE A 221 -6.07 -12.34 8.68
CA PHE A 221 -5.26 -11.43 7.86
C PHE A 221 -5.66 -11.47 6.39
N ALA A 222 -5.95 -12.65 5.85
CA ALA A 222 -6.45 -12.79 4.48
C ALA A 222 -7.81 -12.11 4.30
N ALA A 223 -8.73 -12.33 5.24
CA ALA A 223 -10.03 -11.67 5.25
C ALA A 223 -9.87 -10.15 5.27
N GLN A 224 -9.05 -9.63 6.17
CA GLN A 224 -8.80 -8.20 6.28
C GLN A 224 -8.20 -7.62 5.00
N ALA A 225 -7.23 -8.31 4.38
CA ALA A 225 -6.65 -7.85 3.12
C ALA A 225 -7.69 -7.71 2.00
N ILE A 226 -8.45 -8.78 1.76
CA ILE A 226 -9.44 -8.81 0.66
C ILE A 226 -10.58 -7.82 0.94
N VAL A 227 -11.07 -7.76 2.18
CA VAL A 227 -12.15 -6.86 2.57
C VAL A 227 -11.70 -5.40 2.43
N ASN A 228 -10.54 -5.04 2.97
CA ASN A 228 -10.07 -3.65 2.95
C ASN A 228 -9.78 -3.20 1.52
N PHE A 229 -8.98 -3.96 0.78
CA PHE A 229 -8.62 -3.58 -0.58
C PHE A 229 -9.84 -3.45 -1.51
N TYR A 230 -10.81 -4.37 -1.41
CA TYR A 230 -12.05 -4.25 -2.19
C TYR A 230 -12.92 -3.06 -1.74
N THR A 231 -12.88 -2.72 -0.45
CA THR A 231 -13.60 -1.54 0.07
C THR A 231 -12.98 -0.25 -0.48
N ASP A 232 -11.65 -0.13 -0.46
CA ASP A 232 -10.95 1.01 -1.07
C ASP A 232 -11.24 1.12 -2.58
N TRP A 233 -11.32 -0.04 -3.27
CA TRP A 233 -11.73 -0.08 -4.67
C TRP A 233 -13.13 0.54 -4.87
N GLU A 234 -14.15 0.10 -4.13
CA GLU A 234 -15.52 0.57 -4.32
C GLU A 234 -15.74 2.00 -3.82
N GLU A 235 -15.12 2.40 -2.71
CA GLU A 235 -15.38 3.69 -2.06
C GLU A 235 -14.52 4.83 -2.64
N HIS A 236 -13.35 4.52 -3.20
CA HIS A 236 -12.39 5.53 -3.64
C HIS A 236 -11.98 5.34 -5.10
N TYR A 237 -11.28 4.25 -5.41
CA TYR A 237 -10.56 4.15 -6.68
C TYR A 237 -11.47 4.04 -7.90
N ARG A 238 -12.61 3.36 -7.78
CA ARG A 238 -13.56 3.20 -8.88
C ARG A 238 -14.16 4.54 -9.30
N ALA A 239 -14.51 5.39 -8.35
CA ALA A 239 -15.04 6.74 -8.61
C ALA A 239 -13.95 7.68 -9.16
N ALA A 240 -12.73 7.59 -8.62
CA ALA A 240 -11.58 8.36 -9.11
C ALA A 240 -11.27 8.02 -10.59
N LEU A 241 -11.22 6.73 -10.94
CA LEU A 241 -11.03 6.30 -12.32
C LEU A 241 -12.17 6.75 -13.24
N ALA A 242 -13.41 6.66 -12.79
CA ALA A 242 -14.56 7.12 -13.56
C ALA A 242 -14.49 8.61 -13.88
N THR A 243 -14.07 9.42 -12.91
CA THR A 243 -13.82 10.84 -13.09
C THR A 243 -12.70 11.08 -14.10
N ALA A 244 -11.54 10.42 -13.92
CA ALA A 244 -10.40 10.57 -14.81
C ALA A 244 -10.65 10.10 -16.26
N HIS A 245 -11.55 9.12 -16.46
CA HIS A 245 -11.97 8.64 -17.78
C HIS A 245 -13.19 9.36 -18.35
N ASP A 246 -13.83 10.27 -17.61
CA ASP A 246 -15.11 10.89 -17.95
C ASP A 246 -16.19 9.83 -18.31
N CYS A 247 -16.41 8.87 -17.40
CA CYS A 247 -17.44 7.83 -17.52
C CYS A 247 -18.17 7.58 -16.20
N ASP A 248 -19.13 6.65 -16.20
CA ASP A 248 -19.83 6.25 -14.98
C ASP A 248 -19.01 5.17 -14.23
N GLU A 249 -18.95 5.25 -12.90
CA GLU A 249 -18.26 4.25 -12.07
C GLU A 249 -18.75 2.81 -12.35
N ARG A 250 -20.02 2.66 -12.72
CA ARG A 250 -20.66 1.37 -12.99
C ARG A 250 -20.21 0.74 -14.30
N ASP A 251 -19.56 1.52 -15.18
CA ASP A 251 -19.00 1.03 -16.44
C ASP A 251 -17.78 0.13 -16.19
N PHE A 252 -17.07 0.28 -15.06
CA PHE A 252 -15.96 -0.60 -14.65
C PHE A 252 -16.45 -1.98 -14.19
N GLN A 253 -16.72 -2.87 -15.13
CA GLN A 253 -17.15 -4.26 -14.87
C GLN A 253 -16.02 -5.26 -15.10
N ILE A 254 -14.99 -5.15 -14.27
CA ILE A 254 -13.77 -5.94 -14.41
C ILE A 254 -13.90 -7.23 -13.59
N ASP A 255 -13.67 -8.38 -14.22
CA ASP A 255 -13.82 -9.70 -13.59
C ASP A 255 -12.92 -9.86 -12.35
N TYR A 256 -11.74 -9.24 -12.35
CA TYR A 256 -10.80 -9.22 -11.22
C TYR A 256 -11.45 -8.70 -9.92
N PHE A 257 -12.08 -7.52 -9.98
CA PHE A 257 -12.77 -6.96 -8.82
C PHE A 257 -14.08 -7.69 -8.53
N GLY A 258 -14.73 -8.25 -9.56
CA GLY A 258 -15.86 -9.16 -9.40
C GLY A 258 -15.53 -10.39 -8.55
N ASP A 259 -14.37 -11.00 -8.76
CA ASP A 259 -13.88 -12.13 -7.97
C ASP A 259 -13.55 -11.72 -6.53
N LEU A 260 -12.90 -10.56 -6.34
CA LEU A 260 -12.62 -10.01 -5.02
C LEU A 260 -13.90 -9.73 -4.21
N ASN A 261 -14.96 -9.23 -4.86
CA ASN A 261 -16.26 -9.04 -4.23
C ASN A 261 -16.85 -10.36 -3.71
N ARG A 262 -16.77 -11.43 -4.51
CA ARG A 262 -17.25 -12.77 -4.11
C ARG A 262 -16.49 -13.29 -2.90
N MET A 263 -15.16 -13.15 -2.91
CA MET A 263 -14.31 -13.52 -1.77
C MET A 263 -14.64 -12.71 -0.52
N ARG A 264 -14.81 -11.38 -0.67
CA ARG A 264 -15.25 -10.51 0.43
C ARG A 264 -16.58 -10.96 1.03
N GLN A 265 -17.56 -11.30 0.19
CA GLN A 265 -18.87 -11.77 0.67
C GLN A 265 -18.75 -13.06 1.49
N ASP A 266 -17.93 -14.01 1.05
CA ASP A 266 -17.69 -15.24 1.82
C ASP A 266 -16.95 -14.96 3.14
N TYR A 267 -15.99 -14.04 3.16
CA TYR A 267 -15.34 -13.62 4.41
C TYR A 267 -16.32 -12.96 5.39
N VAL A 268 -17.11 -11.99 4.92
CA VAL A 268 -17.99 -11.18 5.77
C VAL A 268 -19.23 -11.96 6.21
N HIS A 269 -19.84 -12.75 5.33
CA HIS A 269 -21.14 -13.38 5.60
C HIS A 269 -21.07 -14.87 5.88
N ARG A 270 -19.97 -15.54 5.51
CA ARG A 270 -19.81 -17.00 5.67
C ARG A 270 -18.60 -17.38 6.53
N GLY A 271 -18.05 -16.41 7.27
CA GLY A 271 -16.93 -16.64 8.18
C GLY A 271 -15.66 -17.13 7.47
N GLY A 272 -15.50 -16.81 6.18
CA GLY A 272 -14.38 -17.28 5.36
C GLY A 272 -14.49 -18.74 4.94
N ILE A 273 -15.70 -19.29 4.87
CA ILE A 273 -15.99 -20.54 4.16
C ILE A 273 -16.47 -20.20 2.76
N SER A 274 -15.78 -20.73 1.76
CA SER A 274 -16.07 -20.47 0.36
C SER A 274 -17.46 -20.96 -0.02
N GLY A 275 -18.21 -20.14 -0.74
CA GLY A 275 -19.25 -20.67 -1.61
C GLY A 275 -19.79 -19.68 -2.64
N GLN A 276 -19.51 -18.37 -2.56
CA GLN A 276 -19.57 -17.48 -3.73
C GLN A 276 -18.26 -17.49 -4.52
N SER A 277 -17.13 -17.71 -3.83
CA SER A 277 -15.76 -17.71 -4.37
C SER A 277 -15.48 -18.88 -5.31
N ASP A 278 -16.24 -19.98 -5.21
CA ASP A 278 -16.21 -21.08 -6.18
C ASP A 278 -16.66 -20.62 -7.59
N GLY A 279 -17.43 -19.52 -7.65
CA GLY A 279 -17.85 -18.87 -8.89
C GLY A 279 -16.88 -17.81 -9.43
N CYS A 280 -15.66 -17.69 -8.88
CA CYS A 280 -14.65 -16.77 -9.38
C CYS A 280 -14.21 -17.16 -10.81
N ARG A 281 -14.05 -16.16 -11.68
CA ARG A 281 -13.69 -16.35 -13.09
C ARG A 281 -12.19 -16.45 -13.32
N LEU A 282 -11.43 -15.61 -12.64
CA LEU A 282 -9.97 -15.51 -12.72
C LEU A 282 -9.32 -16.21 -11.52
N LEU A 283 -9.74 -15.89 -10.29
CA LEU A 283 -9.11 -16.31 -9.04
C LEU A 283 -9.75 -17.59 -8.48
N LYS A 284 -9.56 -18.72 -9.18
CA LYS A 284 -10.18 -20.03 -8.88
C LYS A 284 -9.51 -20.78 -7.73
N TRP A 285 -9.33 -20.12 -6.59
CA TRP A 285 -8.52 -20.63 -5.47
C TRP A 285 -9.24 -21.63 -4.57
N PHE A 286 -10.56 -21.51 -4.45
CA PHE A 286 -11.35 -22.22 -3.45
C PHE A 286 -12.59 -22.84 -4.08
N LYS A 287 -12.96 -24.02 -3.62
CA LYS A 287 -14.23 -24.69 -3.95
C LYS A 287 -15.26 -24.45 -2.86
N THR A 288 -16.53 -24.67 -3.17
CA THR A 288 -17.60 -24.55 -2.17
C THR A 288 -17.32 -25.46 -0.97
N GLY A 289 -17.37 -24.87 0.24
CA GLY A 289 -17.09 -25.55 1.51
C GLY A 289 -15.65 -25.42 1.99
N ASP A 290 -14.71 -24.95 1.16
CA ASP A 290 -13.32 -24.77 1.56
C ASP A 290 -13.17 -23.64 2.59
N LEU A 291 -12.28 -23.84 3.57
CA LEU A 291 -11.84 -22.76 4.43
C LEU A 291 -10.88 -21.85 3.64
N MET A 292 -11.27 -20.60 3.43
CA MET A 292 -10.53 -19.64 2.61
C MET A 292 -9.26 -19.15 3.31
N THR A 293 -8.20 -19.92 3.17
CA THR A 293 -6.84 -19.56 3.65
C THR A 293 -5.91 -19.46 2.44
N PRO A 294 -5.72 -18.26 1.87
CA PRO A 294 -4.83 -18.06 0.74
C PRO A 294 -3.41 -18.50 1.04
N THR A 295 -2.76 -19.11 0.05
CA THR A 295 -1.34 -19.47 0.11
C THR A 295 -0.50 -18.32 -0.48
N PRO A 296 0.83 -18.30 -0.27
CA PRO A 296 1.69 -17.33 -0.95
C PRO A 296 1.53 -17.35 -2.47
N LYS A 297 1.28 -18.53 -3.05
CA LYS A 297 0.98 -18.67 -4.48
C LYS A 297 -0.27 -17.88 -4.89
N HIS A 298 -1.33 -17.93 -4.09
CA HIS A 298 -2.56 -17.16 -4.36
C HIS A 298 -2.29 -15.66 -4.34
N TYR A 299 -1.49 -15.14 -3.39
CA TYR A 299 -1.13 -13.71 -3.39
C TYR A 299 -0.30 -13.31 -4.62
N CYS A 300 0.59 -14.17 -5.09
CA CYS A 300 1.33 -13.93 -6.34
C CYS A 300 0.41 -13.93 -7.56
N GLU A 301 -0.54 -14.87 -7.61
CA GLU A 301 -1.57 -14.92 -8.65
C GLU A 301 -2.41 -13.63 -8.63
N LEU A 302 -2.76 -13.12 -7.46
CA LEU A 302 -3.53 -11.87 -7.30
C LEU A 302 -2.78 -10.64 -7.83
N LEU A 303 -1.47 -10.54 -7.57
CA LEU A 303 -0.62 -9.46 -8.08
C LEU A 303 -0.38 -9.56 -9.58
N THR A 304 -0.17 -10.78 -10.07
CA THR A 304 0.10 -11.04 -11.48
C THR A 304 -1.15 -10.83 -12.34
N ALA A 305 -2.33 -11.15 -11.80
CA ALA A 305 -3.61 -10.95 -12.47
C ALA A 305 -4.15 -9.52 -12.35
N PHE A 306 -3.41 -8.59 -11.71
CA PHE A 306 -3.85 -7.22 -11.54
C PHE A 306 -4.12 -6.56 -12.92
N PRO A 307 -5.33 -6.05 -13.18
CA PRO A 307 -5.79 -5.69 -14.52
C PRO A 307 -5.33 -4.28 -14.94
N SER A 308 -4.02 -4.04 -14.86
CA SER A 308 -3.43 -2.70 -15.04
C SER A 308 -3.77 -2.10 -16.42
N ASP A 309 -3.66 -2.90 -17.49
CA ASP A 309 -3.94 -2.43 -18.85
C ASP A 309 -5.42 -2.19 -19.11
N GLU A 310 -6.30 -2.98 -18.49
CA GLU A 310 -7.76 -2.82 -18.60
C GLU A 310 -8.21 -1.55 -17.86
N LEU A 311 -7.64 -1.26 -16.70
CA LEU A 311 -7.94 -0.03 -15.92
C LEU A 311 -7.48 1.25 -16.63
N ARG A 312 -6.44 1.17 -17.48
CA ARG A 312 -5.99 2.30 -18.30
C ARG A 312 -6.90 2.60 -19.48
N GLN A 313 -7.83 1.70 -19.80
CA GLN A 313 -8.75 1.89 -20.92
C GLN A 313 -10.10 2.40 -20.41
N LYS A 314 -10.63 3.43 -21.08
CA LYS A 314 -11.99 3.90 -20.80
C LYS A 314 -12.96 2.73 -21.04
N PRO A 315 -13.73 2.30 -20.03
CA PRO A 315 -14.61 1.15 -20.19
C PRO A 315 -15.74 1.46 -21.18
N ALA A 316 -16.23 0.41 -21.84
CA ALA A 316 -17.42 0.53 -22.66
C ALA A 316 -18.64 0.85 -21.77
N ARG A 317 -19.43 1.84 -22.19
CA ARG A 317 -20.64 2.22 -21.46
C ARG A 317 -21.55 1.02 -21.28
N ARG A 318 -22.01 0.80 -20.06
CA ARG A 318 -22.91 -0.27 -19.71
C ARG A 318 -24.26 -0.04 -20.37
N THR A 319 -24.62 -0.91 -21.32
CA THR A 319 -25.93 -0.90 -21.99
C THR A 319 -26.89 -1.96 -21.46
N LYS A 320 -26.41 -2.85 -20.57
CA LYS A 320 -27.16 -4.00 -20.05
C LYS A 320 -27.05 -4.14 -18.54
N GLY A 321 -28.12 -4.62 -17.94
CA GLY A 321 -28.22 -4.99 -16.52
C GLY A 321 -29.23 -4.14 -15.75
N ARG A 322 -29.48 -4.52 -14.51
CA ARG A 322 -30.40 -3.80 -13.63
C ARG A 322 -29.66 -2.73 -12.84
N GLU A 323 -30.17 -1.51 -12.90
CA GLU A 323 -29.84 -0.49 -11.91
C GLU A 323 -30.71 -0.70 -10.68
N ARG A 324 -30.15 -0.45 -9.49
CA ARG A 324 -30.95 -0.36 -8.28
C ARG A 324 -31.36 1.09 -8.13
N PRO A 325 -32.62 1.46 -8.42
CA PRO A 325 -33.05 2.82 -8.21
C PRO A 325 -32.98 3.11 -6.71
N ASN A 326 -32.39 4.26 -6.34
CA ASN A 326 -32.37 4.71 -4.95
C ASN A 326 -33.75 5.28 -4.60
N ILE A 327 -34.70 4.40 -4.26
CA ILE A 327 -36.10 4.75 -4.00
C ILE A 327 -36.32 4.84 -2.49
N ARG A 328 -36.91 5.96 -2.05
CA ARG A 328 -37.57 6.06 -0.75
C ARG A 328 -39.06 5.84 -0.94
N ALA A 329 -39.58 4.74 -0.40
CA ALA A 329 -41.00 4.40 -0.44
C ALA A 329 -41.57 4.25 0.97
N ASP A 330 -42.88 4.44 1.11
CA ASP A 330 -43.56 4.19 2.38
C ASP A 330 -43.40 2.73 2.82
N LEU A 331 -43.14 2.51 4.11
CA LEU A 331 -42.87 1.18 4.66
C LEU A 331 -44.05 0.22 4.46
N LYS A 332 -45.29 0.70 4.47
CA LYS A 332 -46.47 -0.13 4.23
C LYS A 332 -46.52 -0.57 2.78
N LEU A 333 -46.19 0.32 1.83
CA LEU A 333 -46.10 -0.04 0.41
C LEU A 333 -45.01 -1.06 0.16
N LEU A 334 -43.84 -0.91 0.78
CA LEU A 334 -42.75 -1.90 0.67
C LEU A 334 -43.18 -3.27 1.20
N ARG A 335 -43.77 -3.31 2.40
CA ARG A 335 -44.26 -4.57 2.98
C ARG A 335 -45.34 -5.23 2.13
N GLU A 336 -46.26 -4.44 1.58
CA GLU A 336 -47.31 -4.95 0.72
C GLU A 336 -46.75 -5.46 -0.60
N PHE A 337 -45.81 -4.75 -1.20
CA PHE A 337 -45.07 -5.21 -2.38
C PHE A 337 -44.33 -6.53 -2.09
N GLU A 338 -43.63 -6.65 -0.96
CA GLU A 338 -42.96 -7.89 -0.56
C GLU A 338 -43.94 -9.04 -0.33
N ARG A 339 -45.10 -8.76 0.26
CA ARG A 339 -46.15 -9.75 0.49
C ARG A 339 -46.73 -10.27 -0.84
N LEU A 340 -47.01 -9.37 -1.78
CA LEU A 340 -47.53 -9.72 -3.11
C LEU A 340 -46.50 -10.47 -3.94
N THR A 341 -45.23 -10.09 -3.85
CA THR A 341 -44.13 -10.74 -4.58
C THR A 341 -43.68 -12.07 -4.00
N SER A 342 -44.05 -12.38 -2.75
CA SER A 342 -43.75 -13.69 -2.15
C SER A 342 -44.44 -14.87 -2.86
N GLY A 343 -45.54 -14.61 -3.57
CA GLY A 343 -46.24 -15.61 -4.40
C GLY A 343 -45.98 -15.46 -5.90
N PHE A 344 -45.08 -14.56 -6.31
CA PHE A 344 -44.76 -14.31 -7.71
C PHE A 344 -43.73 -15.32 -8.22
N ASN A 345 -43.97 -15.93 -9.38
CA ASN A 345 -43.05 -16.86 -10.04
C ASN A 345 -41.89 -16.10 -10.73
N GLY A 346 -41.13 -15.35 -9.93
CA GLY A 346 -40.00 -14.56 -10.40
C GLY A 346 -39.26 -13.90 -9.24
N SER A 347 -38.20 -13.19 -9.56
CA SER A 347 -37.46 -12.36 -8.61
C SER A 347 -38.25 -11.10 -8.24
N LYS A 348 -38.06 -10.58 -7.02
CA LYS A 348 -38.59 -9.27 -6.60
C LYS A 348 -38.24 -8.14 -7.59
N GLY A 349 -37.11 -8.26 -8.27
CA GLY A 349 -36.69 -7.30 -9.30
C GLY A 349 -37.52 -7.38 -10.58
N GLU A 350 -37.95 -8.57 -11.01
CA GLU A 350 -38.85 -8.71 -12.17
C GLU A 350 -40.22 -8.10 -11.87
N ALA A 351 -40.76 -8.37 -10.67
CA ALA A 351 -42.01 -7.73 -10.25
C ALA A 351 -41.91 -6.20 -10.15
N LEU A 352 -40.73 -5.67 -9.79
CA LEU A 352 -40.50 -4.23 -9.79
C LEU A 352 -40.44 -3.66 -11.22
N ASP A 353 -39.73 -4.34 -12.12
CA ASP A 353 -39.64 -3.96 -13.53
C ASP A 353 -41.05 -3.94 -14.17
N ASP A 354 -41.86 -4.97 -13.93
CA ASP A 354 -43.25 -5.06 -14.40
C ASP A 354 -44.09 -3.89 -13.86
N ALA A 355 -44.00 -3.61 -12.55
CA ALA A 355 -44.73 -2.51 -11.93
C ALA A 355 -44.34 -1.13 -12.50
N LEU A 356 -43.05 -0.91 -12.77
CA LEU A 356 -42.55 0.31 -13.38
C LEU A 356 -42.99 0.43 -14.85
N GLN A 357 -42.93 -0.66 -15.63
CA GLN A 357 -43.35 -0.68 -17.02
C GLN A 357 -44.85 -0.39 -17.17
N ASP A 358 -45.68 -0.97 -16.30
CA ASP A 358 -47.11 -0.70 -16.22
C ASP A 358 -47.39 0.77 -15.91
N TRP A 359 -46.64 1.35 -14.97
CA TRP A 359 -46.78 2.76 -14.61
C TRP A 359 -46.38 3.68 -15.77
N ILE A 360 -45.25 3.42 -16.44
CA ILE A 360 -44.78 4.19 -17.60
C ILE A 360 -45.84 4.16 -18.72
N THR A 361 -46.37 2.98 -19.04
CA THR A 361 -47.38 2.81 -20.10
C THR A 361 -48.67 3.59 -19.78
N LYS A 362 -49.10 3.59 -18.51
CA LYS A 362 -50.26 4.39 -18.05
C LYS A 362 -50.04 5.90 -18.14
N MET A 363 -48.80 6.36 -17.98
CA MET A 363 -48.48 7.79 -18.10
C MET A 363 -48.39 8.23 -19.56
N GLN A 364 -47.87 7.38 -20.46
CA GLN A 364 -47.76 7.69 -21.90
C GLN A 364 -49.10 7.69 -22.64
N THR A 365 -50.13 7.02 -22.10
CA THR A 365 -51.47 6.92 -22.71
C THR A 365 -52.42 8.03 -22.25
N LYS A 366 -51.96 8.92 -21.36
CA LYS A 366 -52.72 10.07 -20.84
C LYS A 366 -52.46 11.38 -21.59
N ASP A 367 -51.44 11.39 -22.45
CA ASP A 367 -51.19 12.42 -23.47
C ASP A 367 -51.84 11.99 -24.79
#